data_AF-A0A453GCE2-F1
#
_entry.id   AF-A0A453GCE2-F1
#
_cell.length_a   1.000
_cell.length_b   1.000
_cell.length_c   1.000
_cell.angle_alpha   90.00
_cell.angle_beta   90.00
_cell.angle_gamma   90.00
#
_symmetry.space_group_name_H-M   'P 1'
#
loop_
_entity.id
_entity.type
_entity.pdbx_description
1 polymer ?
#
loop_
_entity_poly.entity_id
_entity_poly.type
_entity_poly.pdbx_seq_one_letter_code
_entity_poly.pdbx_strand_id
1 'polypeptide(L)'
;DINSDVSVKQALAREESFFRSHPAYNGLAKHCGIPQLAKKLNQILVQHIRTILPGLKARISSQLTAIAKEHAFYGDPVESKAGQGAKLLNILAKYCDAFSSMVEGKNEDISTIELSGGARIHYIFQSIFVKSLEVCNFVAESSVMLHRSIHHIHYH
;
A
#
# COMPACT_ATOMS: atom_id res chain seq x y z
N ASP A 1 55.04 -29.46 -8.46
CA ASP A 1 55.03 -28.41 -7.42
C ASP A 1 54.38 -28.81 -6.09
N ILE A 2 53.44 -29.77 -6.04
CA ILE A 2 53.03 -30.38 -4.75
C ILE A 2 54.03 -31.46 -4.31
N ASN A 3 54.64 -32.16 -5.28
CA ASN A 3 55.66 -33.19 -5.06
C ASN A 3 57.05 -32.66 -4.69
N SER A 4 57.24 -31.33 -4.67
CA SER A 4 58.56 -30.69 -4.47
C SER A 4 58.69 -29.95 -3.13
N ASP A 5 57.69 -30.09 -2.24
CA ASP A 5 57.67 -29.55 -0.86
C ASP A 5 58.11 -28.07 -0.77
N VAL A 6 57.77 -27.28 -1.80
CA VAL A 6 58.14 -25.87 -1.85
C VAL A 6 57.21 -25.10 -0.91
N SER A 7 57.78 -24.43 0.09
CA SER A 7 56.99 -23.59 0.99
C SER A 7 56.28 -22.46 0.24
N VAL A 8 55.08 -22.08 0.69
CA VAL A 8 54.30 -20.96 0.12
C VAL A 8 55.13 -19.68 0.04
N LYS A 9 55.98 -19.43 1.04
CA LYS A 9 56.87 -18.26 1.07
C LYS A 9 57.91 -18.29 -0.06
N GLN A 10 58.49 -19.46 -0.34
CA GLN A 10 59.42 -19.63 -1.46
C GLN A 10 58.72 -19.53 -2.81
N ALA A 11 57.50 -20.06 -2.94
CA ALA A 11 56.70 -19.92 -4.15
C ALA A 11 56.37 -18.45 -4.46
N LEU A 12 55.98 -17.67 -3.44
CA LEU A 12 55.74 -16.22 -3.58
C LEU A 12 57.00 -15.44 -3.97
N ALA A 13 58.17 -15.81 -3.41
CA ALA A 13 59.44 -15.17 -3.76
C ALA A 13 59.87 -15.49 -5.21
N ARG A 14 59.64 -16.73 -5.68
CA ARG A 14 59.88 -17.12 -7.09
C ARG A 14 58.92 -16.40 -8.04
N GLU A 15 57.66 -16.25 -7.65
CA GLU A 15 56.67 -15.52 -8.42
C GLU A 15 57.07 -14.04 -8.57
N GLU A 16 57.51 -13.40 -7.47
CA GLU A 16 57.96 -12.01 -7.51
C GLU A 16 59.20 -11.82 -8.38
N SER A 17 60.19 -12.71 -8.27
CA SER A 17 61.40 -12.64 -9.10
C SER A 17 61.09 -12.91 -10.57
N PHE A 18 60.18 -13.84 -10.89
CA PHE A 18 59.70 -14.08 -12.25
C PHE A 18 59.09 -12.82 -12.86
N PHE A 19 58.14 -12.18 -12.19
CA PHE A 19 57.49 -10.98 -12.73
C PHE A 19 58.44 -9.79 -12.88
N ARG A 20 59.45 -9.66 -12.02
CA ARG A 20 60.47 -8.60 -12.11
C ARG A 20 61.53 -8.86 -13.17
N SER A 21 61.91 -10.11 -13.42
CA SER A 21 62.99 -10.44 -14.38
C SER A 21 62.49 -10.63 -15.81
N HIS A 22 61.21 -10.97 -16.00
CA HIS A 22 60.69 -11.31 -17.32
C HIS A 22 60.45 -10.05 -18.18
N PRO A 23 61.05 -9.92 -19.38
CA PRO A 23 61.00 -8.70 -20.19
C PRO A 23 59.57 -8.24 -20.53
N ALA A 24 58.66 -9.19 -20.77
CA ALA A 24 57.27 -8.90 -21.10
C ALA A 24 56.41 -8.47 -19.90
N TYR A 25 56.77 -8.87 -18.67
CA TYR A 25 55.97 -8.62 -17.46
C TYR A 25 56.60 -7.61 -16.48
N ASN A 26 57.88 -7.26 -16.67
CA ASN A 26 58.62 -6.35 -15.78
C ASN A 26 57.87 -5.01 -15.56
N GLY A 27 57.36 -4.40 -16.65
CA GLY A 27 56.58 -3.15 -16.57
C GLY A 27 55.25 -3.29 -15.82
N LEU A 28 54.72 -4.51 -15.68
CA LEU A 28 53.46 -4.82 -15.01
C LEU A 28 53.64 -5.53 -13.66
N ALA A 29 54.88 -5.76 -13.22
CA ALA A 29 55.19 -6.57 -12.04
C ALA A 29 54.45 -6.10 -10.76
N LYS A 30 54.15 -4.81 -10.65
CA LYS A 30 53.39 -4.22 -9.54
C LYS A 30 51.91 -4.61 -9.50
N HIS A 31 51.37 -5.15 -10.59
CA HIS A 31 49.95 -5.50 -10.74
C HIS A 31 49.68 -7.00 -10.88
N CYS A 32 50.75 -7.80 -10.93
CA CYS A 32 50.75 -9.24 -11.13
C CYS A 32 51.09 -9.99 -9.84
N GLY A 33 50.76 -11.28 -9.80
CA GLY A 33 51.06 -12.20 -8.71
C GLY A 33 49.97 -12.34 -7.65
N ILE A 34 50.11 -13.39 -6.85
CA ILE A 34 49.16 -13.79 -5.80
C ILE A 34 48.91 -12.67 -4.77
N PRO A 35 49.93 -11.91 -4.28
CA PRO A 35 49.68 -10.83 -3.33
C PRO A 35 48.82 -9.70 -3.91
N GLN A 36 49.01 -9.36 -5.18
CA GLN A 36 48.21 -8.34 -5.86
C GLN A 36 46.79 -8.81 -6.14
N LEU A 37 46.63 -10.09 -6.48
CA LEU A 37 45.31 -10.71 -6.63
C LEU A 37 44.54 -10.68 -5.31
N ALA A 38 45.15 -11.10 -4.21
CA ALA A 38 44.52 -11.08 -2.88
C ALA A 38 44.10 -9.66 -2.49
N LYS A 39 44.95 -8.65 -2.74
CA LYS A 39 44.62 -7.25 -2.50
C LYS A 39 43.44 -6.78 -3.34
N LYS A 40 43.41 -7.09 -4.64
CA LYS A 40 42.31 -6.72 -5.55
C LYS A 40 41.00 -7.39 -5.13
N LEU A 41 41.02 -8.68 -4.79
CA LEU A 41 39.84 -9.40 -4.31
C LEU A 41 39.28 -8.76 -3.04
N ASN A 42 40.14 -8.43 -2.08
CA ASN A 42 39.70 -7.77 -0.85
C ASN A 42 39.12 -6.37 -1.14
N GLN A 43 39.73 -5.60 -2.04
CA GLN A 43 39.21 -4.30 -2.45
C GLN A 43 37.83 -4.41 -3.11
N ILE A 44 37.65 -5.36 -4.03
CA ILE A 44 36.37 -5.62 -4.69
C ILE A 44 35.32 -6.02 -3.66
N LEU A 45 35.65 -6.93 -2.74
CA LEU A 45 34.73 -7.39 -1.70
C LEU A 45 34.28 -6.23 -0.79
N VAL A 46 35.23 -5.45 -0.27
CA VAL A 46 34.92 -4.30 0.59
C VAL A 46 34.07 -3.27 -0.14
N GLN A 47 34.41 -2.97 -1.40
CA GLN A 47 33.64 -2.03 -2.21
C GLN A 47 32.22 -2.54 -2.48
N HIS A 48 32.06 -3.83 -2.77
CA HIS A 48 30.76 -4.45 -2.96
C HIS A 48 29.91 -4.36 -1.69
N ILE A 49 30.46 -4.73 -0.53
CA ILE A 49 29.77 -4.63 0.76
C ILE A 49 29.31 -3.19 1.01
N ARG A 50 30.20 -2.20 0.83
CA ARG A 50 29.87 -0.78 0.99
C ARG A 50 28.78 -0.29 0.05
N THR A 51 28.70 -0.86 -1.14
CA THR A 51 27.70 -0.47 -2.16
C THR A 51 26.33 -1.06 -1.83
N ILE A 52 26.27 -2.29 -1.30
CA ILE A 52 25.01 -2.97 -0.99
C ILE A 52 24.42 -2.55 0.36
N LEU A 53 25.25 -2.21 1.35
CA LEU A 53 24.81 -1.88 2.72
C LEU A 53 23.76 -0.76 2.80
N PRO A 54 23.90 0.39 2.10
CA PRO A 54 22.88 1.45 2.14
C PRO A 54 21.52 0.99 1.64
N GLY A 55 21.48 0.22 0.55
CA GLY A 55 20.25 -0.33 -0.02
C GLY A 55 19.60 -1.35 0.92
N LEU A 56 20.40 -2.22 1.54
CA LEU A 56 19.91 -3.16 2.55
C LEU A 56 19.32 -2.42 3.75
N LYS A 57 20.00 -1.39 4.27
CA LYS A 57 19.51 -0.57 5.36
C LYS A 57 18.18 0.10 5.01
N ALA A 58 18.07 0.69 3.82
CA ALA A 58 16.85 1.35 3.36
C ALA A 58 15.67 0.35 3.28
N ARG A 59 15.90 -0.86 2.76
CA ARG A 59 14.89 -1.92 2.70
C ARG A 59 14.42 -2.34 4.09
N ILE A 60 15.35 -2.58 5.02
CA ILE A 60 15.02 -2.96 6.40
C ILE A 60 14.22 -1.83 7.07
N SER A 61 14.66 -0.58 6.95
CA SER A 61 13.94 0.56 7.52
C SER A 61 12.53 0.71 6.93
N SER A 62 12.37 0.55 5.62
CA SER A 62 11.06 0.58 4.97
C SER A 62 10.14 -0.53 5.47
N GLN A 63 10.66 -1.76 5.60
CA GLN A 63 9.90 -2.89 6.11
C GLN A 63 9.52 -2.67 7.58
N LEU A 64 10.42 -2.15 8.39
CA LEU A 64 10.16 -1.83 9.79
C LEU A 64 9.06 -0.77 9.93
N THR A 65 9.10 0.30 9.12
CA THR A 65 8.04 1.32 9.12
C THR A 65 6.69 0.75 8.70
N ALA A 66 6.66 -0.11 7.68
CA ALA A 66 5.42 -0.77 7.25
C ALA A 66 4.83 -1.64 8.36
N ILE A 67 5.65 -2.48 8.99
CA ILE A 67 5.24 -3.33 10.11
C ILE A 67 4.80 -2.50 11.31
N ALA A 68 5.52 -1.42 11.65
CA ALA A 68 5.15 -0.55 12.76
C ALA A 68 3.80 0.15 12.51
N LYS A 69 3.53 0.55 11.27
CA LYS A 69 2.23 1.12 10.87
C LYS A 69 1.11 0.08 10.98
N GLU A 70 1.37 -1.14 10.54
CA GLU A 70 0.41 -2.25 10.67
C GLU A 70 0.15 -2.62 12.14
N HIS A 71 1.20 -2.68 12.96
CA HIS A 71 1.09 -2.91 14.40
C HIS A 71 0.29 -1.80 15.10
N ALA A 72 0.54 -0.53 14.75
CA ALA A 72 -0.24 0.59 15.26
C ALA A 72 -1.71 0.52 14.85
N PHE A 73 -2.01 -0.02 13.66
CA PHE A 73 -3.38 -0.27 13.21
C PHE A 73 -4.07 -1.35 14.05
N TYR A 74 -3.40 -2.46 14.37
CA TYR A 74 -3.96 -3.50 15.23
C TYR A 74 -4.12 -3.05 16.71
N GLY A 75 -3.24 -2.15 17.15
CA GLY A 75 -3.20 -1.64 18.53
C GLY A 75 -2.78 -2.72 19.54
N ASP A 76 -2.77 -2.35 20.83
CA ASP A 76 -2.28 -3.27 21.86
C ASP A 76 -3.20 -4.48 22.05
N PRO A 77 -2.66 -5.70 22.21
CA PRO A 77 -3.47 -6.86 22.57
C PRO A 77 -4.15 -6.57 23.90
N VAL A 78 -5.45 -6.76 23.93
CA VAL A 78 -6.22 -6.52 25.14
C VAL A 78 -6.40 -7.82 25.87
N GLU A 79 -5.54 -8.01 26.86
CA GLU A 79 -5.47 -9.23 27.65
C GLU A 79 -6.57 -9.29 28.73
N SER A 80 -7.12 -8.13 29.13
CA SER A 80 -8.16 -8.08 30.17
C SER A 80 -9.58 -8.03 29.58
N LYS A 81 -10.53 -8.76 30.20
CA LYS A 81 -11.95 -8.72 29.83
C LYS A 81 -12.53 -7.30 29.83
N ALA A 82 -12.11 -6.46 30.78
CA ALA A 82 -12.54 -5.07 30.88
C ALA A 82 -12.06 -4.24 29.67
N GLY A 83 -10.81 -4.41 29.25
CA GLY A 83 -10.31 -3.75 28.06
C GLY A 83 -11.03 -4.22 26.79
N GLN A 84 -11.41 -5.51 26.70
CA GLN A 84 -12.08 -6.06 25.52
C GLN A 84 -13.45 -5.39 25.35
N GLY A 85 -14.17 -5.21 26.46
CA GLY A 85 -15.39 -4.41 26.50
C GLY A 85 -15.17 -2.97 26.02
N ALA A 86 -14.12 -2.30 26.50
CA ALA A 86 -13.79 -0.94 26.07
C ALA A 86 -13.46 -0.85 24.57
N LYS A 87 -12.72 -1.82 24.01
CA LYS A 87 -12.45 -1.89 22.56
C LYS A 87 -13.73 -2.10 21.74
N LEU A 88 -14.60 -3.03 22.16
CA LEU A 88 -15.87 -3.28 21.48
C LEU A 88 -16.75 -2.02 21.49
N LEU A 89 -16.84 -1.33 22.63
CA LEU A 89 -17.58 -0.08 22.73
C LEU A 89 -17.02 1.01 21.81
N ASN A 90 -15.69 1.13 21.71
CA ASN A 90 -15.05 2.07 20.79
C ASN A 90 -15.36 1.74 19.32
N ILE A 91 -15.35 0.46 18.93
CA ILE A 91 -15.75 0.03 17.59
C ILE A 91 -17.21 0.40 17.31
N LEU A 92 -18.11 0.13 18.26
CA LEU A 92 -19.53 0.47 18.12
C LEU A 92 -19.75 1.98 18.02
N ALA A 93 -19.06 2.78 18.85
CA ALA A 93 -19.14 4.23 18.79
C ALA A 93 -18.68 4.77 17.42
N LYS A 94 -17.51 4.33 16.94
CA LYS A 94 -17.01 4.71 15.61
C LYS A 94 -17.96 4.31 14.48
N TYR A 95 -18.58 3.13 14.59
CA TYR A 95 -19.59 2.70 13.62
C TYR A 95 -20.82 3.62 13.63
N CYS A 96 -21.35 3.95 14.81
CA CYS A 96 -22.47 4.87 14.94
C CYS A 96 -22.17 6.26 14.37
N ASP A 97 -20.95 6.78 14.62
CA ASP A 97 -20.50 8.07 14.09
C ASP A 97 -20.38 8.04 12.56
N ALA A 98 -19.78 6.98 12.01
CA ALA A 98 -19.64 6.78 10.58
C ALA A 98 -21.00 6.61 9.88
N PHE A 99 -21.91 5.85 10.50
CA PHE A 99 -23.28 5.66 10.01
C PHE A 99 -24.06 6.98 9.99
N SER A 100 -23.99 7.75 11.08
CA SER A 100 -24.64 9.07 11.16
C SER A 100 -24.07 10.02 10.10
N SER A 101 -22.75 10.04 9.93
CA SER A 101 -22.08 10.86 8.92
C SER A 101 -22.48 10.47 7.49
N MET A 102 -22.66 9.16 7.22
CA MET A 102 -23.16 8.66 5.93
C MET A 102 -24.61 9.08 5.68
N VAL A 103 -25.49 9.02 6.69
CA VAL A 103 -26.89 9.47 6.57
C VAL A 103 -26.98 10.98 6.43
N GLU A 104 -26.10 11.75 7.08
CA GLU A 104 -26.05 13.21 6.95
C GLU A 104 -25.39 13.69 5.65
N GLY A 105 -24.68 12.82 4.93
CA GLY A 105 -23.96 13.17 3.71
C GLY A 105 -22.65 13.94 3.97
N LYS A 106 -22.07 13.81 5.17
CA LYS A 106 -20.77 14.41 5.54
C LYS A 106 -19.59 13.45 5.38
N ASN A 107 -19.81 12.31 4.71
CA ASN A 107 -18.78 11.29 4.54
C ASN A 107 -17.71 11.78 3.54
N GLU A 108 -16.42 11.52 3.82
CA GLU A 108 -15.32 11.93 2.94
C GLU A 108 -15.21 11.02 1.68
N ASP A 109 -15.70 9.78 1.76
CA ASP A 109 -15.70 8.79 0.69
C ASP A 109 -17.06 8.73 -0.03
N ILE A 110 -17.57 9.87 -0.50
CA ILE A 110 -18.79 9.90 -1.30
C ILE A 110 -18.47 9.40 -2.72
N SER A 111 -19.07 8.26 -3.10
CA SER A 111 -19.05 7.78 -4.48
C SER A 111 -19.61 8.85 -5.43
N THR A 112 -18.83 9.23 -6.42
CA THR A 112 -19.26 10.17 -7.48
C THR A 112 -20.12 9.48 -8.56
N ILE A 113 -20.25 8.15 -8.49
CA ILE A 113 -20.94 7.33 -9.50
C ILE A 113 -22.39 7.08 -9.09
N GLU A 114 -22.65 6.87 -7.81
CA GLU A 114 -23.99 6.50 -7.31
C GLU A 114 -24.38 7.31 -6.08
N LEU A 115 -25.63 7.80 -6.05
CA LEU A 115 -26.21 8.41 -4.86
C LEU A 115 -26.32 7.37 -3.74
N SER A 116 -25.74 7.68 -2.58
CA SER A 116 -25.77 6.85 -1.37
C SER A 116 -26.17 7.69 -0.15
N GLY A 117 -26.40 7.02 0.99
CA GLY A 117 -26.70 7.66 2.27
C GLY A 117 -27.92 8.59 2.24
N GLY A 118 -27.80 9.75 2.88
CA GLY A 118 -28.86 10.76 2.96
C GLY A 118 -29.32 11.29 1.61
N ALA A 119 -28.39 11.46 0.66
CA ALA A 119 -28.71 11.97 -0.67
C ALA A 119 -29.60 11.00 -1.44
N ARG A 120 -29.37 9.68 -1.30
CA ARG A 120 -30.24 8.66 -1.89
C ARG A 120 -31.62 8.64 -1.25
N ILE A 121 -31.69 8.76 0.08
CA ILE A 121 -32.96 8.84 0.80
C ILE A 121 -33.77 10.06 0.32
N HIS A 122 -33.12 11.22 0.24
CA HIS A 122 -33.74 12.45 -0.27
C HIS A 122 -34.26 12.28 -1.71
N TYR A 123 -33.47 11.65 -2.58
CA TYR A 123 -33.89 11.36 -3.95
C TYR A 123 -35.16 10.48 -3.99
N ILE A 124 -35.24 9.43 -3.17
CA ILE A 124 -36.43 8.56 -3.13
C ILE A 124 -37.67 9.37 -2.71
N PHE A 125 -37.56 10.18 -1.65
CA PHE A 125 -38.72 10.96 -1.19
C PHE A 125 -39.14 12.04 -2.18
N GLN A 126 -38.20 12.81 -2.72
CA GLN A 126 -38.54 13.93 -3.60
C GLN A 126 -38.84 13.47 -5.04
N SER A 127 -37.95 12.67 -5.62
CA SER A 127 -38.04 12.37 -7.05
C SER A 127 -38.91 11.16 -7.37
N ILE A 128 -39.12 10.24 -6.43
CA ILE A 128 -39.97 9.07 -6.67
C ILE A 128 -41.32 9.27 -5.99
N PHE A 129 -41.33 9.46 -4.67
CA PHE A 129 -42.57 9.46 -3.89
C PHE A 129 -43.46 10.68 -4.19
N VAL A 130 -42.93 11.91 -4.06
CA VAL A 130 -43.72 13.13 -4.33
C VAL A 130 -44.22 13.15 -5.78
N LYS A 131 -43.36 12.88 -6.76
CA LYS A 131 -43.78 12.81 -8.17
C LYS A 131 -44.87 11.76 -8.43
N SER A 132 -44.80 10.60 -7.78
CA SER A 132 -45.84 9.57 -7.93
C SER A 132 -47.19 10.04 -7.37
N LEU A 133 -47.18 10.78 -6.25
CA LEU A 133 -48.41 11.34 -5.68
C LEU A 133 -49.03 12.43 -6.57
N GLU A 134 -48.21 13.30 -7.16
CA GLU A 134 -48.69 14.33 -8.10
C GLU A 134 -49.40 13.71 -9.30
N VAL A 135 -48.84 12.63 -9.86
CA VAL A 135 -49.46 11.89 -10.97
C VAL A 135 -50.79 11.27 -10.54
N CYS A 136 -50.85 10.61 -9.39
CA CYS A 136 -52.10 10.05 -8.88
C CYS A 136 -53.18 11.12 -8.65
N ASN A 137 -52.80 12.28 -8.10
CA ASN A 137 -53.75 13.36 -7.86
C ASN A 137 -54.31 13.93 -9.17
N PHE A 138 -53.45 14.09 -10.19
CA PHE A 138 -53.87 14.52 -11.52
C PHE A 138 -54.88 13.54 -12.17
N VAL A 139 -54.65 12.24 -12.00
CA VAL A 139 -55.58 11.20 -12.51
C VAL A 139 -56.92 11.26 -11.77
N ALA A 140 -56.90 11.49 -10.45
CA ALA A 140 -58.13 11.62 -9.66
C ALA A 140 -58.94 12.86 -10.07
N GLU A 141 -58.30 14.03 -10.21
CA GLU A 141 -58.96 15.26 -10.67
C GLU A 141 -59.53 15.12 -12.09
N SER A 142 -58.77 14.50 -12.99
CA SER A 142 -59.23 14.23 -14.36
C SER A 142 -60.46 13.32 -14.39
N SER A 143 -60.51 12.30 -13.52
CA SER A 143 -61.66 11.39 -13.39
C SER A 143 -62.92 12.11 -12.87
N VAL A 144 -62.75 13.00 -11.88
CA VAL A 144 -63.87 13.82 -11.33
C VAL A 144 -64.40 14.82 -12.36
N MET A 145 -63.52 15.47 -13.12
CA MET A 145 -63.90 16.38 -14.21
C MET A 145 -64.66 15.64 -15.33
N LEU A 146 -64.22 14.43 -15.68
CA LEU A 146 -64.90 13.60 -16.67
C LEU A 146 -66.31 13.21 -16.19
N HIS A 147 -66.44 12.80 -14.92
CA HIS A 147 -67.73 12.45 -14.33
C HIS A 147 -68.70 13.64 -14.30
N ARG A 148 -68.22 14.84 -13.93
CA ARG A 148 -69.01 16.09 -13.99
C ARG A 148 -69.43 16.44 -15.41
N SER A 149 -68.55 16.26 -16.39
CA SER A 149 -68.85 16.54 -17.80
C SER A 149 -69.90 15.58 -18.36
N ILE A 150 -69.80 14.29 -18.03
CA ILE A 150 -70.81 13.28 -18.41
C ILE A 150 -72.15 13.61 -17.77
N HIS A 151 -72.18 13.99 -16.48
CA HIS A 151 -73.42 14.39 -15.81
C HIS A 151 -74.07 15.63 -16.44
N HIS A 152 -73.27 16.61 -16.89
CA HIS A 152 -73.77 17.81 -17.57
C HIS A 152 -74.33 17.52 -18.97
N ILE A 153 -73.77 16.54 -19.69
CA ILE A 153 -74.28 16.11 -21.01
C ILE A 153 -75.59 15.31 -20.86
N HIS A 154 -75.75 14.57 -19.77
CA HIS A 154 -76.91 13.68 -19.58
C HIS A 154 -78.17 14.39 -19.03
N TYR A 155 -78.03 15.62 -18.54
CA TYR A 155 -79.10 16.44 -17.94
C TYR A 155 -79.49 17.66 -18.77
N HIS A 156 -79.03 17.73 -20.03
CA HIS A 156 -79.31 18.80 -20.97
C HIS A 156 -79.90 18.24 -22.27
#